data_AF-A0A972TD65-F1
#
_entry.id   AF-A0A972TD65-F1
#
_cell.length_a   1.000
_cell.length_b   1.000
_cell.length_c   1.000
_cell.angle_alpha   90.00
_cell.angle_beta   90.00
_cell.angle_gamma   90.00
#
_symmetry.space_group_name_H-M   'P 1'
#
loop_
_entity.id
_entity.type
_entity.pdbx_description
1 polymer ?
#
loop_
_entity_poly.entity_id
_entity_poly.type
_entity_poly.pdbx_seq_one_letter_code
_entity_poly.pdbx_strand_id
1 'polypeptide(L)'
;MAKKRRGFIKNMAEFVRGIAERVLAEDEGGVWRTIKGSPVFIKDGQSVNDALREKFGKKGKGISPSKASRLTALIEKKGGFSYQPNFHTSPKDGYMVSPYKDREKVVSTKGITPNNLVDYVLDNQDLFQNRDHYFGAWKDEDSVYFDVSVKHEDKETAFIYAKKHEQLAIYDIKNNDSIYLEKEGVV
;
A
#
# COMPACT_ATOMS: atom_id res chain seq x y z
N MET A 1 16.58 2.38 32.03
CA MET A 1 17.34 1.23 31.48
C MET A 1 16.51 0.12 30.81
N ALA A 2 15.18 0.08 30.94
CA ALA A 2 14.35 -1.04 30.43
C ALA A 2 14.12 -1.05 28.89
N LYS A 3 14.14 0.10 28.22
CA LYS A 3 13.81 0.22 26.77
C LYS A 3 14.87 -0.41 25.85
N LYS A 4 16.15 -0.36 26.25
CA LYS A 4 17.30 -0.87 25.47
C LYS A 4 17.39 -2.40 25.46
N ARG A 5 17.07 -3.06 26.59
CA ARG A 5 17.03 -4.54 26.70
C ARG A 5 15.87 -5.15 25.90
N ARG A 6 14.72 -4.46 25.82
CA ARG A 6 13.54 -4.94 25.09
C ARG A 6 13.75 -4.98 23.58
N GLY A 7 14.51 -4.05 23.01
CA GLY A 7 14.91 -4.06 21.59
C GLY A 7 15.92 -5.16 21.25
N PHE A 8 16.88 -5.41 22.15
CA PHE A 8 17.90 -6.46 21.96
C PHE A 8 17.30 -7.86 21.99
N ILE A 9 16.38 -8.13 22.91
CA ILE A 9 15.68 -9.43 23.02
C ILE A 9 14.77 -9.67 21.80
N LYS A 10 14.13 -8.62 21.27
CA LYS A 10 13.28 -8.72 20.08
C LYS A 10 14.11 -9.04 18.83
N ASN A 11 15.27 -8.40 18.66
CA ASN A 11 16.20 -8.69 17.57
C ASN A 11 16.80 -10.10 17.68
N MET A 12 17.11 -10.55 18.90
CA MET A 12 17.61 -11.91 19.12
C MET A 12 16.55 -12.97 18.81
N ALA A 13 15.29 -12.74 19.19
CA ALA A 13 14.20 -13.66 18.88
C ALA A 13 13.91 -13.76 17.37
N GLU A 14 13.94 -12.63 16.66
CA GLU A 14 13.82 -12.60 15.19
C GLU A 14 15.01 -13.27 14.49
N PHE A 15 16.23 -13.10 15.02
CA PHE A 15 17.43 -13.74 14.52
C PHE A 15 17.41 -15.27 14.72
N VAL A 16 17.07 -15.73 15.93
CA VAL A 16 16.96 -17.17 16.26
C VAL A 16 15.81 -17.81 15.48
N ARG A 17 14.68 -17.11 15.31
CA ARG A 17 13.59 -17.58 14.44
C ARG A 17 14.06 -17.71 12.99
N GLY A 18 14.79 -16.73 12.47
CA GLY A 18 15.35 -16.78 11.12
C GLY A 18 16.35 -17.91 10.90
N ILE A 19 17.12 -18.30 11.94
CA ILE A 19 17.98 -19.49 11.89
C ILE A 19 17.14 -20.76 11.91
N ALA A 20 16.16 -20.88 12.81
CA ALA A 20 15.30 -22.06 12.89
C ALA A 20 14.49 -22.29 11.60
N GLU A 21 13.95 -21.22 11.00
CA GLU A 21 13.25 -21.27 9.71
C GLU A 21 14.19 -21.70 8.56
N ARG A 22 15.48 -21.33 8.61
CA ARG A 22 16.47 -21.78 7.64
C ARG A 22 16.82 -23.26 7.78
N VAL A 23 16.95 -23.74 9.01
CA VAL A 23 17.25 -25.15 9.32
C VAL A 23 16.08 -26.06 8.95
N LEU A 24 14.83 -25.62 9.17
CA LEU A 24 13.64 -26.39 8.80
C LEU A 24 13.38 -26.46 7.29
N ALA A 25 14.00 -25.57 6.49
CA ALA A 25 13.81 -25.49 5.06
C ALA A 25 14.80 -26.33 4.23
N GLU A 26 15.79 -26.97 4.87
CA GLU A 26 16.83 -27.76 4.18
C GLU A 26 16.27 -29.04 3.52
N ASP A 27 15.11 -29.53 3.96
CA ASP A 27 14.48 -30.75 3.42
C ASP A 27 13.45 -30.48 2.28
N GLU A 28 13.05 -29.22 2.03
CA GLU A 28 11.95 -28.88 1.11
C GLU A 28 12.40 -28.50 -0.32
N GLY A 29 13.69 -28.26 -0.56
CA GLY A 29 14.21 -27.74 -1.84
C GLY A 29 13.78 -26.29 -2.11
N GLY A 30 14.73 -25.40 -2.42
CA GLY A 30 14.42 -23.99 -2.68
C GLY A 30 15.58 -23.02 -2.46
N VAL A 31 15.29 -21.72 -2.63
CA VAL A 31 16.26 -20.63 -2.47
C VAL A 31 15.75 -19.53 -1.56
N TRP A 32 16.59 -19.13 -0.61
CA TRP A 32 16.39 -17.90 0.14
C TRP A 32 16.73 -16.68 -0.72
N ARG A 33 15.79 -15.74 -0.84
CA ARG A 33 15.98 -14.46 -1.53
C ARG A 33 15.66 -13.31 -0.59
N THR A 34 16.53 -12.30 -0.58
CA THR A 34 16.21 -11.04 0.09
C THR A 34 15.42 -10.17 -0.87
N ILE A 35 14.15 -9.94 -0.57
CA ILE A 35 13.26 -9.10 -1.36
C ILE A 35 12.96 -7.87 -0.50
N LYS A 36 13.44 -6.69 -0.94
CA LYS A 36 13.26 -5.40 -0.25
C LYS A 36 13.57 -5.46 1.26
N GLY A 37 14.71 -6.03 1.61
CA GLY A 37 15.18 -6.14 3.01
C GLY A 37 14.54 -7.27 3.83
N SER A 38 13.62 -8.03 3.24
CA SER A 38 12.97 -9.17 3.88
C SER A 38 13.46 -10.51 3.32
N PRO A 39 13.90 -11.47 4.16
CA PRO A 39 14.32 -12.80 3.68
C PRO A 39 13.10 -13.67 3.36
N VAL A 40 12.89 -14.02 2.10
CA VAL A 40 11.77 -14.82 1.61
C VAL A 40 12.32 -16.16 1.13
N PHE A 41 11.76 -17.27 1.63
CA PHE A 41 12.08 -18.59 1.11
C PHE A 41 11.20 -18.89 -0.09
N ILE A 42 11.81 -19.28 -1.21
CA ILE A 42 11.11 -19.63 -2.44
C ILE A 42 11.38 -21.11 -2.69
N LYS A 43 10.35 -21.94 -2.55
CA LYS A 43 10.46 -23.39 -2.81
C LYS A 43 10.76 -23.66 -4.28
N ASP A 44 11.38 -24.78 -4.59
CA ASP A 44 11.63 -25.16 -5.98
C ASP A 44 10.32 -25.25 -6.78
N GLY A 45 10.25 -24.54 -7.91
CA GLY A 45 9.02 -24.41 -8.72
C GLY A 45 7.97 -23.43 -8.18
N GLN A 46 8.15 -22.84 -6.99
CA GLN A 46 7.27 -21.80 -6.44
C GLN A 46 7.60 -20.45 -7.06
N SER A 47 6.56 -19.68 -7.42
CA SER A 47 6.76 -18.31 -7.88
C SER A 47 7.17 -17.40 -6.72
N VAL A 48 7.97 -16.37 -7.00
CA VAL A 48 8.32 -15.31 -6.04
C VAL A 48 7.06 -14.72 -5.41
N ASN A 49 6.01 -14.52 -6.20
CA ASN A 49 4.74 -13.97 -5.73
C ASN A 49 4.01 -14.90 -4.76
N ASP A 50 4.05 -16.21 -4.99
CA ASP A 50 3.44 -17.17 -4.09
C ASP A 50 4.24 -17.28 -2.78
N ALA A 51 5.56 -17.21 -2.85
CA ALA A 51 6.42 -17.14 -1.67
C ALA A 51 6.16 -15.86 -0.85
N LEU A 52 5.97 -14.72 -1.53
CA LEU A 52 5.57 -13.46 -0.88
C LEU A 52 4.18 -13.59 -0.23
N ARG A 53 3.23 -14.24 -0.88
CA ARG A 53 1.87 -14.47 -0.35
C ARG A 53 1.87 -15.44 0.82
N GLU A 54 2.71 -16.47 0.81
CA GLU A 54 2.84 -17.40 1.94
C GLU A 54 3.45 -16.68 3.16
N LYS A 55 4.49 -15.86 2.93
CA LYS A 55 5.17 -15.12 3.99
C LYS A 55 4.34 -13.96 4.55
N PHE A 56 3.70 -13.18 3.69
CA PHE A 56 3.03 -11.92 4.04
C PHE A 56 1.51 -12.01 4.04
N GLY A 57 0.93 -12.97 3.30
CA GLY A 57 -0.51 -13.18 3.17
C GLY A 57 -1.12 -13.98 4.32
N LYS A 58 -0.75 -13.66 5.57
CA LYS A 58 -1.54 -14.12 6.73
C LYS A 58 -3.00 -13.74 6.50
N LYS A 59 -3.88 -14.75 6.52
CA LYS A 59 -5.32 -14.69 6.24
C LYS A 59 -5.94 -13.29 6.42
N GLY A 60 -6.29 -12.64 5.31
CA GLY A 60 -7.12 -11.43 5.29
C GLY A 60 -6.40 -10.07 5.27
N LYS A 61 -5.07 -10.01 5.14
CA LYS A 61 -4.35 -8.74 4.97
C LYS A 61 -3.72 -8.63 3.57
N GLY A 62 -3.82 -7.45 2.96
CA GLY A 62 -3.31 -7.14 1.62
C GLY A 62 -4.31 -7.37 0.49
N ILE A 63 -3.84 -7.27 -0.76
CA ILE A 63 -4.69 -7.47 -1.95
C ILE A 63 -4.36 -8.77 -2.66
N SER A 64 -5.37 -9.53 -3.07
CA SER A 64 -5.17 -10.69 -3.94
C SER A 64 -4.81 -10.23 -5.36
N PRO A 65 -4.09 -11.04 -6.18
CA PRO A 65 -3.81 -10.74 -7.58
C PRO A 65 -5.08 -10.51 -8.40
N SER A 66 -6.14 -11.29 -8.20
CA SER A 66 -7.41 -11.07 -8.90
C SER A 66 -8.04 -9.73 -8.53
N LYS A 67 -7.94 -9.30 -7.26
CA LYS A 67 -8.37 -7.98 -6.83
C LYS A 67 -7.45 -6.89 -7.40
N ALA A 68 -6.13 -7.09 -7.40
CA ALA A 68 -5.16 -6.17 -7.98
C ALA A 68 -5.40 -5.96 -9.48
N SER A 69 -5.71 -7.02 -10.24
CA SER A 69 -6.11 -6.91 -11.65
C SER A 69 -7.39 -6.10 -11.83
N ARG A 70 -8.40 -6.30 -10.96
CA ARG A 70 -9.63 -5.50 -10.98
C ARG A 70 -9.37 -4.03 -10.66
N LEU A 71 -8.53 -3.74 -9.66
CA LEU A 71 -8.14 -2.39 -9.28
C LEU A 71 -7.32 -1.70 -10.39
N THR A 72 -6.42 -2.43 -11.04
CA THR A 72 -5.67 -1.94 -12.21
C THR A 72 -6.64 -1.54 -13.33
N ALA A 73 -7.68 -2.34 -13.58
CA ALA A 73 -8.71 -1.99 -14.56
C ALA A 73 -9.56 -0.76 -14.15
N LEU A 74 -9.67 -0.43 -12.86
CA LEU A 74 -10.34 0.80 -12.42
C LEU A 74 -9.50 2.04 -12.72
N ILE A 75 -8.17 1.96 -12.61
CA ILE A 75 -7.28 3.06 -12.99
C ILE A 75 -7.51 3.43 -14.46
N GLU A 76 -7.57 2.44 -15.35
CA GLU A 76 -7.82 2.70 -16.78
C GLU A 76 -9.24 3.18 -17.08
N LYS A 77 -10.26 2.61 -16.41
CA LYS A 77 -11.66 2.90 -16.74
C LYS A 77 -12.23 4.14 -16.06
N LYS A 78 -11.73 4.47 -14.87
CA LYS A 78 -12.29 5.51 -13.99
C LYS A 78 -11.27 6.56 -13.57
N GLY A 79 -10.02 6.42 -14.00
CA GLY A 79 -8.92 7.29 -13.58
C GLY A 79 -8.36 6.94 -12.20
N GLY A 80 -8.93 6.00 -11.43
CA GLY A 80 -8.43 5.71 -10.10
C GLY A 80 -9.34 4.88 -9.20
N PHE A 81 -8.96 4.80 -7.92
CA PHE A 81 -9.76 4.22 -6.85
C PHE A 81 -9.25 4.64 -5.47
N SER A 82 -10.09 4.42 -4.44
CA SER A 82 -9.67 4.32 -3.04
C SER A 82 -10.13 2.98 -2.47
N TYR A 83 -9.21 2.21 -1.89
CA TYR A 83 -9.47 0.85 -1.43
C TYR A 83 -8.72 0.50 -0.16
N GLN A 84 -9.42 -0.02 0.84
CA GLN A 84 -8.83 -0.51 2.07
C GLN A 84 -8.40 -1.98 1.86
N PRO A 85 -7.09 -2.30 1.87
CA PRO A 85 -6.60 -3.63 1.50
C PRO A 85 -6.81 -4.70 2.59
N ASN A 86 -6.78 -4.37 3.87
CA ASN A 86 -6.90 -5.32 4.98
C ASN A 86 -8.34 -5.59 5.44
N PHE A 87 -9.27 -4.68 5.14
CA PHE A 87 -10.69 -4.79 5.48
C PHE A 87 -11.57 -4.90 4.24
N HIS A 88 -10.96 -4.80 3.05
CA HIS A 88 -11.58 -5.00 1.75
C HIS A 88 -12.77 -4.08 1.46
N THR A 89 -12.74 -2.86 1.98
CA THR A 89 -13.77 -1.83 1.78
C THR A 89 -13.31 -0.74 0.83
N SER A 90 -14.26 -0.01 0.26
CA SER A 90 -14.01 1.26 -0.44
C SER A 90 -14.99 2.29 0.12
N PRO A 91 -14.57 3.56 0.27
CA PRO A 91 -15.49 4.62 0.64
C PRO A 91 -16.53 4.80 -0.47
N LYS A 92 -17.76 5.20 -0.08
CA LYS A 92 -18.87 5.43 -1.01
C LYS A 92 -19.13 6.92 -1.28
N ASP A 93 -18.57 7.77 -0.44
CA ASP A 93 -18.71 9.23 -0.42
C ASP A 93 -17.50 9.84 0.32
N GLY A 94 -17.54 11.16 0.52
CA GLY A 94 -16.51 11.93 1.20
C GLY A 94 -15.33 12.29 0.30
N TYR A 95 -14.32 12.88 0.93
CA TYR A 95 -13.13 13.43 0.29
C TYR A 95 -11.89 12.69 0.78
N MET A 96 -11.03 12.29 -0.15
CA MET A 96 -9.79 11.59 0.16
C MET A 96 -8.61 12.53 0.07
N VAL A 97 -7.71 12.43 1.05
CA VAL A 97 -6.48 13.22 1.12
C VAL A 97 -5.35 12.31 1.56
N SER A 98 -4.17 12.41 0.95
CA SER A 98 -2.99 11.70 1.45
C SER A 98 -2.17 12.57 2.40
N PRO A 99 -2.00 12.18 3.68
CA PRO A 99 -1.11 12.91 4.58
C PRO A 99 0.34 12.41 4.54
N TYR A 100 0.65 11.38 3.74
CA TYR A 100 1.91 10.63 3.79
C TYR A 100 2.73 10.83 2.51
N LYS A 101 3.28 12.04 2.32
CA LYS A 101 4.06 12.39 1.13
C LYS A 101 5.29 11.49 0.91
N ASP A 102 5.89 11.00 1.99
CA ASP A 102 7.01 10.05 1.97
C ASP A 102 6.61 8.61 1.61
N ARG A 103 5.31 8.35 1.41
CA ARG A 103 4.77 7.06 0.96
C ARG A 103 4.23 7.11 -0.46
N GLU A 104 4.17 8.29 -1.08
CA GLU A 104 3.74 8.40 -2.46
C GLU A 104 4.67 7.62 -3.39
N LYS A 105 4.07 6.93 -4.37
CA LYS A 105 4.81 6.26 -5.43
C LYS A 105 4.19 6.60 -6.77
N VAL A 106 5.03 7.10 -7.68
CA VAL A 106 4.63 7.39 -9.06
C VAL A 106 5.08 6.25 -9.96
N VAL A 107 4.20 5.78 -10.84
CA VAL A 107 4.49 4.79 -11.88
C VAL A 107 3.93 5.27 -13.21
N SER A 108 4.59 4.95 -14.32
CA SER A 108 4.06 5.31 -15.65
C SER A 108 2.80 4.51 -15.97
N THR A 109 1.83 5.13 -16.64
CA THR A 109 0.62 4.48 -17.17
C THR A 109 0.94 3.28 -18.06
N LYS A 110 2.05 3.32 -18.81
CA LYS A 110 2.49 2.20 -19.67
C LYS A 110 3.11 1.04 -18.88
N GLY A 111 3.54 1.29 -17.65
CA GLY A 111 4.23 0.33 -16.78
C GLY A 111 3.36 -0.21 -15.65
N ILE A 112 2.07 0.16 -15.60
CA ILE A 112 1.16 -0.25 -14.54
C ILE A 112 0.83 -1.74 -14.65
N THR A 113 1.08 -2.49 -13.58
CA THR A 113 0.77 -3.92 -13.48
C THR A 113 0.13 -4.24 -12.14
N PRO A 114 -0.65 -5.34 -12.04
CA PRO A 114 -1.19 -5.80 -10.77
C PRO A 114 -0.12 -6.00 -9.69
N ASN A 115 1.10 -6.40 -10.06
CA ASN A 115 2.21 -6.57 -9.12
C ASN A 115 2.65 -5.23 -8.51
N ASN A 116 2.58 -4.11 -9.24
CA ASN A 116 2.91 -2.80 -8.66
C ASN A 116 1.96 -2.42 -7.52
N LEU A 117 0.68 -2.77 -7.64
CA LEU A 117 -0.33 -2.54 -6.60
C LEU A 117 -0.09 -3.47 -5.40
N VAL A 118 0.21 -4.74 -5.64
CA VAL A 118 0.52 -5.72 -4.57
C VAL A 118 1.74 -5.25 -3.79
N ASP A 119 2.81 -4.90 -4.49
CA ASP A 119 4.04 -4.37 -3.91
C ASP A 119 3.78 -3.15 -3.05
N TYR A 120 3.03 -2.17 -3.57
CA TYR A 120 2.73 -0.95 -2.84
C TYR A 120 1.96 -1.24 -1.53
N VAL A 121 1.00 -2.16 -1.58
CA VAL A 121 0.24 -2.58 -0.41
C VAL A 121 1.08 -3.34 0.60
N LEU A 122 2.05 -4.14 0.15
CA LEU A 122 2.98 -4.85 1.02
C LEU A 122 3.98 -3.89 1.68
N ASP A 123 4.52 -2.96 0.91
CA ASP A 123 5.51 -1.97 1.37
C ASP A 123 4.92 -1.01 2.43
N ASN A 124 3.59 -0.84 2.46
CA ASN A 124 2.85 0.06 3.37
C ASN A 124 1.95 -0.68 4.39
N GLN A 125 2.23 -1.95 4.69
CA GLN A 125 1.39 -2.76 5.58
C GLN A 125 1.25 -2.20 7.00
N ASP A 126 2.24 -1.45 7.48
CA ASP A 126 2.21 -0.77 8.76
C ASP A 126 1.06 0.25 8.83
N LEU A 127 0.83 1.00 7.75
CA LEU A 127 -0.24 1.99 7.67
C LEU A 127 -1.62 1.35 7.46
N PHE A 128 -1.71 0.26 6.67
CA PHE A 128 -2.99 -0.38 6.37
C PHE A 128 -3.58 -1.20 7.52
N GLN A 129 -2.91 -1.27 8.68
CA GLN A 129 -3.54 -1.77 9.91
C GLN A 129 -4.67 -0.86 10.40
N ASN A 130 -4.63 0.43 10.03
CA ASN A 130 -5.70 1.37 10.31
C ASN A 130 -6.85 1.19 9.31
N ARG A 131 -8.09 1.04 9.81
CA ARG A 131 -9.31 0.91 9.00
C ARG A 131 -9.60 2.15 8.16
N ASP A 132 -9.14 3.30 8.61
CA ASP A 132 -9.41 4.60 7.99
C ASP A 132 -8.29 5.02 7.01
N HIS A 133 -7.34 4.13 6.73
CA HIS A 133 -6.30 4.31 5.72
C HIS A 133 -6.61 3.48 4.48
N TYR A 134 -6.62 4.14 3.33
CA TYR A 134 -6.98 3.59 2.05
C TYR A 134 -5.78 3.64 1.11
N PHE A 135 -5.62 2.61 0.29
CA PHE A 135 -4.75 2.67 -0.86
C PHE A 135 -5.47 3.49 -1.93
N GLY A 136 -4.96 4.69 -2.20
CA GLY A 136 -5.38 5.54 -3.30
C GLY A 136 -4.54 5.26 -4.54
N ALA A 137 -5.19 5.23 -5.69
CA ALA A 137 -4.51 5.33 -6.97
C ALA A 137 -5.25 6.35 -7.85
N TRP A 138 -4.53 7.28 -8.47
CA TRP A 138 -5.10 8.24 -9.40
C TRP A 138 -4.18 8.47 -10.60
N LYS A 139 -4.78 8.56 -11.77
CA LYS A 139 -4.11 8.75 -13.06
C LYS A 139 -4.10 10.23 -13.39
N ASP A 140 -2.94 10.71 -13.79
CA ASP A 140 -2.73 12.07 -14.27
C ASP A 140 -1.73 12.03 -15.42
N GLU A 141 -2.22 12.43 -16.60
CA GLU A 141 -1.52 12.31 -17.88
C GLU A 141 -0.90 10.90 -18.10
N ASP A 142 0.43 10.83 -18.19
CA ASP A 142 1.22 9.61 -18.41
C ASP A 142 1.68 8.94 -17.10
N SER A 143 1.20 9.42 -15.96
CA SER A 143 1.55 8.95 -14.62
C SER A 143 0.34 8.39 -13.88
N VAL A 144 0.62 7.46 -12.98
CA VAL A 144 -0.31 6.96 -11.97
C VAL A 144 0.37 7.12 -10.63
N TYR A 145 -0.30 7.82 -9.74
CA TYR A 145 0.13 8.08 -8.38
C TYR A 145 -0.52 7.07 -7.45
N PHE A 146 0.28 6.48 -6.58
CA PHE A 146 -0.16 5.64 -5.49
C PHE A 146 0.09 6.34 -4.17
N ASP A 147 -0.93 6.35 -3.31
CA ASP A 147 -0.86 7.00 -2.02
C ASP A 147 -1.53 6.18 -0.92
N VAL A 148 -1.26 6.58 0.33
CA VAL A 148 -2.11 6.19 1.46
C VAL A 148 -2.97 7.40 1.80
N SER A 149 -4.28 7.29 1.58
CA SER A 149 -5.23 8.37 1.78
C SER A 149 -6.17 8.09 2.96
N VAL A 150 -6.68 9.16 3.55
CA VAL A 150 -7.66 9.16 4.63
C VAL A 150 -8.93 9.85 4.16
N LYS A 151 -10.08 9.40 4.67
CA LYS A 151 -11.39 9.96 4.34
C LYS A 151 -11.72 11.12 5.28
N HIS A 152 -12.21 12.21 4.70
CA HIS A 152 -12.87 13.31 5.39
C HIS A 152 -14.31 13.44 4.88
N GLU A 153 -15.27 13.67 5.77
CA GLU A 153 -16.67 13.83 5.36
C GLU A 153 -16.93 15.19 4.69
N ASP A 154 -16.19 16.21 5.12
CA ASP A 154 -16.38 17.61 4.74
C ASP A 154 -15.26 18.11 3.80
N LYS A 155 -15.65 18.88 2.77
CA LYS A 155 -14.74 19.42 1.75
C LYS A 155 -13.75 20.40 2.37
N GLU A 156 -14.21 21.32 3.20
CA GLU A 156 -13.38 22.37 3.80
C GLU A 156 -12.30 21.77 4.71
N THR A 157 -12.70 20.80 5.53
CA THR A 157 -11.79 20.02 6.39
C THR A 157 -10.74 19.29 5.56
N ALA A 158 -11.15 18.64 4.47
CA ALA A 158 -10.23 17.97 3.55
C ALA A 158 -9.23 18.95 2.92
N PHE A 159 -9.69 20.15 2.52
CA PHE A 159 -8.85 21.20 1.97
C PHE A 159 -7.80 21.71 2.96
N ILE A 160 -8.22 22.01 4.20
CA ILE A 160 -7.31 22.45 5.26
C ILE A 160 -6.25 21.37 5.51
N TYR A 161 -6.68 20.11 5.53
CA TYR A 161 -5.78 18.97 5.73
C TYR A 161 -4.81 18.81 4.56
N ALA A 162 -5.29 18.91 3.32
CA ALA A 162 -4.48 18.84 2.10
C ALA A 162 -3.41 19.94 2.05
N LYS A 163 -3.78 21.19 2.39
CA LYS A 163 -2.83 22.30 2.48
C LYS A 163 -1.75 22.04 3.51
N LYS A 164 -2.13 21.56 4.70
CA LYS A 164 -1.19 21.21 5.78
C LYS A 164 -0.21 20.11 5.38
N HIS A 165 -0.62 19.20 4.49
CA HIS A 165 0.18 18.07 4.02
C HIS A 165 0.74 18.28 2.60
N GLU A 166 0.79 19.52 2.12
CA GLU A 166 1.37 19.92 0.83
C GLU A 166 0.87 19.08 -0.37
N GLN A 167 -0.41 18.77 -0.38
CA GLN A 167 -1.07 18.05 -1.46
C GLN A 167 -1.48 19.00 -2.58
N LEU A 168 -1.51 18.51 -3.82
CA LEU A 168 -1.95 19.30 -4.98
C LEU A 168 -3.49 19.32 -5.13
N ALA A 169 -4.15 18.27 -4.67
CA ALA A 169 -5.60 18.10 -4.79
C ALA A 169 -6.18 17.27 -3.63
N ILE A 170 -7.49 17.31 -3.50
CA ILE A 170 -8.29 16.30 -2.79
C ILE A 170 -9.14 15.53 -3.80
N TYR A 171 -9.51 14.29 -3.49
CA TYR A 171 -10.36 13.49 -4.35
C TYR A 171 -11.79 13.40 -3.83
N ASP A 172 -12.79 13.78 -4.63
CA ASP A 172 -14.20 13.64 -4.31
C ASP A 172 -14.72 12.28 -4.78
N ILE A 173 -15.04 11.39 -3.83
CA ILE A 173 -15.51 10.03 -4.13
C ILE A 173 -16.85 10.05 -4.88
N LYS A 174 -17.75 10.97 -4.55
CA LYS A 174 -19.11 10.98 -5.09
C LYS A 174 -19.12 11.44 -6.54
N ASN A 175 -18.31 12.45 -6.83
CA ASN A 175 -18.21 13.03 -8.17
C ASN A 175 -17.14 12.36 -9.03
N ASN A 176 -16.30 11.50 -8.45
CA ASN A 176 -15.18 10.83 -9.12
C ASN A 176 -14.25 11.85 -9.79
N ASP A 177 -13.87 12.88 -9.03
CA ASP A 177 -13.13 14.04 -9.55
C ASP A 177 -12.07 14.52 -8.56
N SER A 178 -10.99 15.10 -9.09
CA SER A 178 -9.91 15.69 -8.31
C SER A 178 -10.09 17.20 -8.21
N ILE A 179 -10.17 17.72 -6.98
CA ILE A 179 -10.34 19.14 -6.71
C ILE A 179 -8.97 19.72 -6.32
N TYR A 180 -8.36 20.44 -7.27
CA TYR A 180 -7.03 21.04 -7.10
C TYR A 180 -7.04 22.26 -6.18
N LEU A 181 -6.04 22.36 -5.32
CA LEU A 181 -5.94 23.43 -4.32
C LEU A 181 -5.60 24.79 -4.96
N GLU A 182 -4.84 24.80 -6.06
CA GLU A 182 -4.39 26.04 -6.72
C GLU A 182 -5.42 26.66 -7.68
N LYS A 183 -6.53 25.96 -7.98
CA LYS A 183 -7.64 26.54 -8.77
C LYS A 183 -8.60 27.39 -7.94
N GLU A 184 -8.46 27.42 -6.62
CA GLU A 184 -9.09 28.40 -5.73
C GLU A 184 -8.03 29.35 -5.16
N GLY A 185 -7.26 29.97 -6.07
CA GLY A 185 -6.54 31.20 -5.80
C GLY A 185 -7.55 32.34 -5.64
N VAL A 186 -7.58 32.88 -4.42
CA VAL A 186 -8.16 34.14 -3.96
C VAL A 186 -8.33 35.19 -5.08
N VAL A 187 -9.55 35.74 -5.17
CA VAL A 187 -9.93 36.95 -5.94
C VAL A 187 -9.10 38.16 -5.49
#